data_AF-R9JA62-F1
#
_entry.id   AF-R9JA62-F1
#
_cell.length_a   1.000
_cell.length_b   1.000
_cell.length_c   1.000
_cell.angle_alpha   90.00
_cell.angle_beta   90.00
_cell.angle_gamma   90.00
#
_symmetry.space_group_name_H-M   'P 1'
#
loop_
_entity.id
_entity.type
_entity.pdbx_description
1 polymer ?
#
loop_
_entity_poly.entity_id
_entity_poly.type
_entity_poly.pdbx_seq_one_letter_code
_entity_poly.pdbx_strand_id
1 'polypeptide(L)' 'MTEFEYKTIVIDSKETEHSEKSLSDKLNHYGKDGWELVTCFSYPCIGSSQYSLIGIAQKATLIFKRRLCPEKGASK' A
#
# COMPACT_ATOMS: atom_id res chain seq x y z
N MET A 1 6.42 -6.79 25.01
CA MET A 1 6.64 -5.78 23.94
C MET A 1 5.64 -6.10 22.85
N THR A 2 4.91 -5.12 22.30
CA THR A 2 3.96 -5.40 21.21
C THR A 2 4.74 -5.49 19.91
N GLU A 3 4.67 -6.64 19.23
CA GLU A 3 5.30 -6.84 17.93
C GLU A 3 4.32 -6.48 16.81
N PHE A 4 4.85 -5.94 15.72
CA PHE A 4 4.08 -5.53 14.55
C PHE A 4 4.68 -6.12 13.29
N GLU A 5 3.82 -6.56 12.38
CA GLU A 5 4.17 -6.84 11.01
C GLU A 5 3.80 -5.66 10.11
N TYR A 6 4.54 -5.50 9.01
CA TYR A 6 4.37 -4.41 8.06
C TYR A 6 4.15 -4.96 6.65
N LYS A 7 3.31 -4.27 5.89
CA LYS A 7 3.04 -4.56 4.48
C LYS A 7 3.14 -3.28 3.66
N THR A 8 3.82 -3.35 2.53
CA THR A 8 3.96 -2.25 1.58
C THR A 8 3.27 -2.62 0.28
N ILE A 9 2.48 -1.70 -0.27
CA ILE A 9 1.90 -1.82 -1.61
C ILE A 9 2.26 -0.58 -2.43
N VAL A 10 2.43 -0.77 -3.74
CA VAL A 10 2.68 0.31 -4.69
C VAL A 10 1.52 0.34 -5.67
N ILE A 11 0.96 1.51 -5.90
CA ILE A 11 -0.15 1.78 -6.81
C ILE A 11 0.38 2.65 -7.93
N ASP A 12 0.17 2.25 -9.17
CA ASP A 12 0.45 3.07 -10.35
C ASP A 12 -0.83 3.78 -10.80
N SER A 13 -0.74 5.09 -11.02
CA SER A 13 -1.83 5.90 -11.57
C SER A 13 -2.35 5.35 -12.91
N LYS A 14 -1.52 4.69 -13.71
CA LYS A 14 -1.94 4.10 -15.00
C LYS A 14 -2.83 2.86 -14.84
N GLU A 15 -2.73 2.15 -13.72
CA GLU A 15 -3.58 0.98 -13.43
C GLU A 15 -4.91 1.39 -12.80
N THR A 16 -4.99 2.60 -12.22
CA THR A 16 -6.17 3.05 -11.46
C THR A 16 -7.27 3.64 -12.36
N GLU A 17 -6.94 4.11 -13.56
CA GLU A 17 -7.92 4.67 -14.52
C GLU A 17 -9.01 3.67 -14.95
N HIS A 18 -8.76 2.36 -14.80
CA HIS A 18 -9.74 1.31 -15.13
C HIS A 18 -10.44 0.69 -13.91
N SER A 19 -10.04 1.00 -12.67
CA SER A 19 -10.64 0.30 -11.53
C SER A 19 -10.43 0.97 -10.16
N GLU A 20 -10.98 2.16 -9.97
CA GLU A 20 -11.11 2.76 -8.63
C GLU A 20 -11.81 1.81 -7.64
N LYS A 21 -12.80 1.02 -8.12
CA LYS A 21 -13.45 -0.05 -7.36
C LYS A 21 -12.45 -1.12 -6.87
N SER A 22 -11.50 -1.55 -7.70
CA SER A 22 -10.50 -2.56 -7.32
C SER A 22 -9.57 -2.06 -6.21
N LEU A 23 -9.21 -0.78 -6.22
CA LEU A 23 -8.38 -0.23 -5.14
C LEU A 23 -9.16 -0.13 -3.83
N SER A 24 -10.38 0.41 -3.85
CA SER A 24 -11.21 0.48 -2.64
C SER A 24 -11.48 -0.90 -2.05
N ASP A 25 -11.73 -1.90 -2.89
CA ASP A 25 -11.98 -3.28 -2.45
C ASP A 25 -10.74 -3.89 -1.79
N LYS A 26 -9.53 -3.66 -2.34
CA LYS A 26 -8.27 -4.07 -1.71
C LYS A 26 -8.04 -3.41 -0.36
N LEU A 27 -8.26 -2.10 -0.26
CA LEU A 27 -8.09 -1.36 1.00
C LEU A 27 -9.09 -1.84 2.06
N ASN A 28 -10.35 -2.06 1.66
CA ASN A 28 -11.38 -2.61 2.54
C ASN A 28 -11.02 -4.03 3.01
N HIS A 29 -10.46 -4.86 2.14
CA HIS A 29 -9.98 -6.19 2.50
C HIS A 29 -8.85 -6.12 3.53
N TYR A 30 -7.86 -5.23 3.34
CA TYR A 30 -6.80 -5.03 4.32
C TYR A 30 -7.34 -4.55 5.67
N GLY A 31 -8.29 -3.62 5.69
CA GLY A 31 -8.95 -3.20 6.93
C GLY A 31 -9.66 -4.35 7.65
N LYS A 32 -10.36 -5.22 6.91
CA LYS A 32 -11.00 -6.43 7.47
C LYS A 32 -9.99 -7.41 8.07
N ASP A 33 -8.82 -7.53 7.46
CA ASP A 33 -7.72 -8.39 7.92
C ASP A 33 -6.94 -7.78 9.10
N GLY A 34 -7.35 -6.62 9.62
CA GLY A 34 -6.73 -5.94 10.75
C GLY A 34 -5.49 -5.12 10.39
N TRP A 35 -5.26 -4.84 9.11
CA TRP A 35 -4.20 -3.93 8.69
C TRP A 35 -4.63 -2.47 8.87
N GLU A 36 -3.77 -1.68 9.48
CA GLU A 36 -3.93 -0.24 9.66
C GLU A 36 -2.98 0.49 8.70
N LEU A 37 -3.51 1.42 7.90
CA LEU A 37 -2.68 2.30 7.07
C LEU A 37 -1.90 3.27 7.97
N VAL A 38 -0.57 3.30 7.83
CA VAL A 38 0.30 4.16 8.65
C VAL A 38 0.95 5.28 7.89
N THR A 39 1.26 5.07 6.61
CA THR A 39 1.77 6.14 5.76
C THR A 39 1.43 5.90 4.30
N CYS A 40 1.26 6.99 3.57
CA CYS A 40 1.04 7.03 2.14
C CYS A 40 1.88 8.18 1.58
N PHE A 41 2.71 7.89 0.59
CA PHE A 41 3.50 8.91 -0.10
C PHE A 41 3.59 8.59 -1.59
N SER A 42 3.65 9.62 -2.40
CA SER A 42 3.86 9.50 -3.84
C SER A 42 5.23 10.02 -4.23
N TYR A 43 5.87 9.35 -5.18
CA TYR A 43 7.09 9.85 -5.81
C TYR A 43 6.73 10.32 -7.22
N PRO A 44 6.85 11.62 -7.52
CA PRO A 44 6.71 12.08 -8.90
C PRO A 44 7.92 11.56 -9.70
N CYS A 45 7.68 10.63 -10.61
CA CYS A 45 8.71 10.24 -11.57
C CYS A 45 8.81 11.32 -12.65
N ILE A 46 9.87 12.13 -12.61
CA ILE A 46 10.23 13.02 -13.73
C ILE A 46 10.76 12.13 -14.86
N GLY A 47 10.23 12.34 -16.07
CA GLY A 47 10.39 11.43 -17.21
C GLY A 47 11.85 11.10 -17.54
N SER A 48 12.11 9.82 -17.83
CA SER A 48 13.41 9.28 -18.23
C SER A 48 13.79 9.59 -19.69
N SER A 49 13.04 10.45 -20.37
CA SER A 49 13.13 10.71 -21.82
C SER A 49 13.05 12.20 -22.12
N GLN A 50 13.89 12.65 -23.06
CA GLN A 50 14.01 14.04 -23.51
C GLN A 50 12.70 14.63 -24.10
N TYR A 51 11.68 13.80 -24.35
CA TYR A 51 10.38 14.23 -24.91
C TYR A 51 9.20 14.09 -23.93
N SER A 52 9.39 13.56 -22.72
CA SER A 52 8.31 13.48 -21.71
C SER A 52 8.25 14.76 -20.88
N LEU A 53 7.78 15.84 -21.50
CA LEU A 53 7.79 17.18 -20.89
C LEU A 53 6.97 17.29 -19.60
N ILE A 54 5.91 16.52 -19.38
CA ILE A 54 5.28 16.28 -18.06
C ILE A 54 4.61 14.89 -18.14
N GLY A 55 5.36 13.84 -17.83
CA GLY A 55 4.81 12.49 -17.68
C GLY A 55 4.70 12.15 -16.20
N ILE A 56 3.70 12.67 -15.49
CA ILE A 56 3.52 12.37 -14.07
C ILE A 56 2.99 10.94 -13.95
N ALA A 57 3.87 9.94 -14.06
CA ALA A 57 3.58 8.61 -13.56
C ALA A 57 3.58 8.71 -12.03
N GLN A 58 2.41 9.00 -11.45
CA GLN A 58 2.24 9.09 -10.01
C GLN A 58 2.16 7.67 -9.46
N LYS A 59 3.29 7.15 -8.96
CA LYS A 59 3.30 5.94 -8.14
C LYS A 59 3.10 6.34 -6.69
N ALA A 60 2.07 5.80 -6.04
CA ALA A 60 1.82 5.95 -4.62
C ALA A 60 2.25 4.68 -3.88
N THR A 61 3.01 4.83 -2.81
CA THR A 61 3.40 3.75 -1.91
C THR A 61 2.58 3.88 -0.62
N LEU A 62 1.89 2.82 -0.25
CA LEU A 62 1.12 2.72 0.98
C LEU A 62 1.79 1.69 1.90
N ILE A 63 1.96 2.06 3.16
CA ILE A 63 2.52 1.18 4.19
C ILE A 63 1.45 0.94 5.24
N PHE A 64 1.25 -0.33 5.57
CA PHE A 64 0.33 -0.81 6.58
C PHE A 64 1.10 -1.47 7.71
N LYS A 65 0.53 -1.42 8.92
CA LYS A 65 0.97 -2.22 10.07
C LYS A 65 -0.17 -3.09 10.58
N ARG A 66 0.15 -4.22 11.19
CA ARG A 66 -0.79 -5.04 11.96
C ARG A 66 -0.07 -5.59 13.19
N ARG A 67 -0.78 -5.73 14.30
CA ARG A 67 -0.20 -6.35 15.51
C ARG A 67 -0.03 -7.86 15.26
N LEU A 68 1.14 -8.37 15.60
CA LEU A 68 1.31 -9.81 15.73
C LEU A 68 0.59 -10.22 17.02
N CYS A 69 -0.54 -10.93 16.90
CA CYS A 69 -1.09 -11.60 18.05
C CYS A 69 -0.09 -12.68 18.47
N PRO A 70 0.44 -12.66 19.71
CA PRO A 70 1.19 -13.80 20.19
C PRO A 70 0.26 -15.01 20.13
N GLU A 71 0.68 -16.09 19.48
CA GLU A 71 -0.07 -17.34 19.47
C GLU A 71 -0.41 -17.70 20.92
N LYS A 72 -1.70 -17.70 21.25
CA LYS A 72 -2.18 -18.41 22.42
C LYS A 72 -2.00 -19.90 22.14
N GLY A 73 -0.83 -20.47 22.43
CA GLY A 73 -0.68 -21.91 22.30
C GLY A 73 0.74 -22.46 22.16
N ALA A 74 1.65 -22.14 23.09
CA ALA A 74 2.75 -23.05 23.42
C ALA A 74 2.67 -23.43 24.90
N SER A 75 1.55 -24.07 25.27
CA SER A 75 1.49 -24.91 26.46
C SER A 75 1.34 -26.35 26.00
N LYS A 76 2.47 -27.06 25.93
CA LYS A 76 2.55 -28.50 26.13
C LYS A 76 3.86 -28.81 26.84
#